data_AF-A0A3E4R1H1-F1
#
_entry.id   AF-A0A3E4R1H1-F1
#
_cell.length_a   1.000
_cell.length_b   1.000
_cell.length_c   1.000
_cell.angle_alpha   90.00
_cell.angle_beta   90.00
_cell.angle_gamma   90.00
#
_symmetry.space_group_name_H-M   'P 1'
#
loop_
_entity.id
_entity.type
_entity.pdbx_description
1 polymer ?
#
loop_
_entity_poly.entity_id
_entity_poly.type
_entity_poly.pdbx_seq_one_letter_code
_entity_poly.pdbx_strand_id
1 'polypeptide(L)'
;MKAIDRFYEYLAEKSLKPTAIEKIIGLSNGYLSAQKKRSADMGEGMMLKIIDYFRDINPLWLLTGEGPMLRADDMTTSPSPPSADTPMPSDAVLLRLMEKIDEKDIKIDHLQSELRQQSAELAAIKAQFSHGESHPEKHKEHHVGLGPSETVKHAIIE
;
A
#
# COMPACT_ATOMS: atom_id res chain seq x y z
N MET A 1 -28.08 12.56 -8.03
CA MET A 1 -26.67 12.13 -7.95
C MET A 1 -26.05 12.68 -6.68
N LYS A 2 -25.40 11.85 -5.86
CA LYS A 2 -24.79 12.27 -4.59
C LYS A 2 -23.31 12.65 -4.76
N ALA A 3 -22.72 13.27 -3.74
CA ALA A 3 -21.30 13.64 -3.74
C ALA A 3 -20.38 12.44 -3.96
N ILE A 4 -20.73 11.26 -3.41
CA ILE A 4 -19.96 10.03 -3.65
C ILE A 4 -19.97 9.64 -5.13
N ASP A 5 -21.09 9.82 -5.82
CA ASP A 5 -21.18 9.51 -7.24
C ASP A 5 -20.25 10.42 -8.05
N ARG A 6 -20.28 11.72 -7.73
CA ARG A 6 -19.47 12.75 -8.40
C ARG A 6 -17.99 12.54 -8.16
N PHE A 7 -17.63 12.13 -6.94
CA PHE A 7 -16.25 11.77 -6.66
C PHE A 7 -15.77 10.59 -7.52
N TYR A 8 -16.62 9.59 -7.79
CA TYR A 8 -16.28 8.50 -8.70
C TYR A 8 -16.12 8.97 -10.16
N GLU A 9 -16.93 9.92 -10.63
CA GLU A 9 -16.74 10.53 -11.96
C GLU A 9 -15.39 11.25 -12.06
N TYR A 10 -15.05 12.03 -11.04
CA TYR A 10 -13.75 12.69 -10.96
C TYR A 10 -12.58 11.68 -10.96
N LEU A 11 -12.68 10.58 -10.21
CA LEU A 11 -11.66 9.54 -10.23
C LEU A 11 -11.53 8.87 -11.61
N ALA A 12 -12.65 8.66 -12.31
CA ALA A 12 -12.65 8.10 -13.65
C ALA A 12 -11.97 9.04 -14.66
N GLU A 13 -12.26 10.35 -14.60
CA GLU A 13 -11.61 11.37 -15.43
C GLU A 13 -10.09 11.35 -15.24
N LYS A 14 -9.64 11.24 -13.98
CA LYS A 14 -8.21 11.19 -13.64
C LYS A 14 -7.57 9.80 -13.82
N SER A 15 -8.33 8.80 -14.28
CA SER A 15 -7.88 7.39 -14.39
C SER A 15 -7.31 6.82 -13.07
N LEU A 16 -7.87 7.24 -11.94
CA LEU A 16 -7.44 6.86 -10.60
C LEU A 16 -8.24 5.69 -10.06
N LYS A 17 -7.54 4.70 -9.48
CA LYS A 17 -8.17 3.55 -8.83
C LYS A 17 -8.63 3.91 -7.41
N PRO A 18 -9.92 3.72 -7.04
CA PRO A 18 -10.45 4.07 -5.72
C PRO A 18 -9.64 3.48 -4.56
N THR A 19 -9.19 2.22 -4.67
CA THR A 19 -8.41 1.53 -3.64
C THR A 19 -7.03 2.14 -3.40
N ALA A 20 -6.42 2.74 -4.43
CA ALA A 20 -5.16 3.46 -4.28
C ALA A 20 -5.40 4.78 -3.53
N ILE A 21 -6.48 5.50 -3.88
CA ILE A 21 -6.84 6.76 -3.25
C ILE A 21 -7.18 6.56 -1.78
N GLU A 22 -7.97 5.54 -1.44
CA GLU A 22 -8.29 5.22 -0.04
C GLU A 22 -7.05 5.18 0.85
N LYS A 23 -5.99 4.50 0.41
CA LYS A 23 -4.73 4.44 1.16
C LYS A 23 -4.06 5.81 1.30
N ILE A 24 -4.05 6.59 0.23
CA ILE A 24 -3.37 7.89 0.18
C ILE A 24 -4.05 8.91 1.09
N ILE A 25 -5.39 8.97 1.08
CA ILE A 25 -6.15 9.91 1.93
C ILE A 25 -6.52 9.32 3.31
N GLY A 26 -5.91 8.19 3.68
CA GLY A 26 -6.03 7.58 4.99
C GLY A 26 -7.44 7.07 5.32
N LEU A 27 -8.09 6.41 4.36
CA LEU A 27 -9.36 5.71 4.53
C LEU A 27 -9.13 4.21 4.62
N SER A 28 -10.06 3.51 5.27
CA SER A 28 -10.07 2.05 5.27
C SER A 28 -10.26 1.50 3.86
N ASN A 29 -9.60 0.38 3.56
CA ASN A 29 -9.75 -0.30 2.27
C ASN A 29 -11.22 -0.68 2.02
N GLY A 30 -11.72 -0.36 0.83
CA GLY A 30 -13.11 -0.58 0.42
C GLY A 30 -14.12 0.44 0.96
N TYR A 31 -13.67 1.48 1.67
CA TYR A 31 -14.55 2.54 2.19
C TYR A 31 -15.38 3.18 1.08
N LEU A 32 -14.75 3.62 -0.02
CA LEU A 32 -15.41 4.28 -1.14
C LEU A 32 -16.44 3.36 -1.79
N SER A 33 -16.08 2.10 -2.01
CA SER A 33 -16.97 1.10 -2.58
C SER A 33 -18.19 0.86 -1.70
N ALA A 34 -18.00 0.81 -0.38
CA ALA A 34 -19.10 0.70 0.58
C ALA A 34 -20.00 1.96 0.55
N GLN A 35 -19.42 3.17 0.48
CA GLN A 35 -20.19 4.42 0.36
C GLN A 35 -21.03 4.46 -0.92
N LYS A 36 -20.43 4.06 -2.05
CA LYS A 36 -21.08 4.06 -3.35
C LYS A 36 -22.23 3.07 -3.39
N LYS A 37 -22.01 1.84 -2.91
CA LYS A 37 -23.05 0.78 -2.87
C LYS A 37 -24.26 1.20 -2.05
N ARG A 38 -24.04 1.87 -0.92
CA ARG A 38 -25.12 2.31 -0.01
C ARG A 38 -25.74 3.65 -0.38
N SER A 39 -25.26 4.31 -1.44
CA SER A 39 -25.62 5.68 -1.79
C SER A 39 -25.56 6.61 -0.57
N ALA A 40 -24.46 6.52 0.18
CA ALA A 40 -24.30 7.30 1.41
C ALA A 40 -23.97 8.76 1.13
N ASP A 41 -24.33 9.57 2.12
CA ASP A 41 -23.85 10.95 2.21
C ASP A 41 -22.40 10.95 2.70
N MET A 42 -21.61 11.89 2.17
CA MET A 42 -20.22 12.06 2.57
C MET A 42 -20.17 12.98 3.78
N GLY A 43 -19.66 12.46 4.90
CA GLY A 43 -19.43 13.27 6.10
C GLY A 43 -18.32 14.30 5.88
N GLU A 44 -18.31 15.35 6.70
CA GLU A 44 -17.35 16.47 6.61
C GLU A 44 -15.89 16.01 6.60
N GLY A 45 -15.49 15.10 7.51
CA GLY A 45 -14.11 14.61 7.56
C GLY A 45 -13.65 13.89 6.29
N MET A 46 -14.56 13.20 5.60
CA MET A 46 -14.29 12.59 4.29
C MET A 46 -14.10 13.67 3.21
N MET A 47 -14.99 14.66 3.23
CA MET A 47 -14.99 15.76 2.27
C MET A 47 -13.72 16.60 2.37
N LEU A 48 -13.29 16.91 3.59
CA LEU A 48 -12.04 17.63 3.85
C LEU A 48 -10.84 16.87 3.31
N LYS A 49 -10.74 15.55 3.55
CA LYS A 49 -9.65 14.72 2.98
C LYS A 49 -9.60 14.76 1.45
N ILE A 50 -10.77 14.77 0.80
CA ILE A 50 -10.84 14.87 -0.66
C ILE A 50 -10.36 16.23 -1.13
N ILE A 51 -10.92 17.32 -0.60
CA ILE A 51 -10.56 18.68 -1.02
C ILE A 51 -9.10 19.02 -0.64
N ASP A 52 -8.58 18.38 0.42
CA ASP A 52 -7.22 18.55 0.88
C ASP A 52 -6.20 17.87 -0.06
N TYR A 53 -6.57 16.73 -0.65
CA TYR A 53 -5.67 16.00 -1.54
C TYR A 53 -5.86 16.40 -3.02
N PHE A 54 -7.10 16.56 -3.48
CA PHE A 54 -7.45 16.89 -4.85
C PHE A 54 -7.74 18.39 -4.96
N ARG A 55 -6.71 19.20 -5.23
CA ARG A 55 -6.83 20.67 -5.20
C ARG A 55 -7.48 21.28 -6.42
N ASP A 56 -7.49 20.52 -7.49
CA ASP A 56 -8.09 20.82 -8.78
C ASP A 56 -9.59 20.50 -8.81
N ILE A 57 -10.11 19.67 -7.91
CA ILE A 57 -11.54 19.41 -7.81
C ILE A 57 -12.27 20.69 -7.35
N ASN A 58 -13.38 21.01 -7.99
CA ASN A 58 -14.24 22.10 -7.56
C ASN A 58 -15.14 21.63 -6.39
N PRO A 59 -15.00 22.19 -5.16
CA PRO A 59 -15.81 21.78 -4.03
C PRO A 59 -17.30 22.07 -4.21
N LEU A 60 -17.65 23.16 -4.93
CA LEU A 60 -19.03 23.49 -5.23
C LEU A 60 -19.66 22.38 -6.06
N TRP A 61 -19.01 22.00 -7.16
CA TRP A 61 -19.46 20.90 -8.00
C TRP A 61 -19.54 19.58 -7.23
N LEU A 62 -18.54 19.27 -6.39
CA LEU A 62 -18.56 18.04 -5.61
C LEU A 62 -19.77 18.01 -4.63
N LEU A 63 -20.11 19.13 -4.00
CA LEU A 63 -21.22 19.23 -3.05
C LEU A 63 -22.59 19.29 -3.72
N THR A 64 -22.76 20.17 -4.70
CA THR A 64 -24.07 20.50 -5.27
C THR A 64 -24.30 19.85 -6.63
N GLY A 65 -23.23 19.52 -7.35
CA GLY A 65 -23.29 19.11 -8.76
C GLY A 65 -23.35 20.28 -9.74
N GLU A 66 -23.23 21.51 -9.25
CA GLU A 66 -23.32 22.71 -10.07
C GLU A 66 -21.93 23.23 -10.47
N GLY A 67 -21.83 23.75 -11.69
CA GLY A 67 -20.59 24.30 -12.23
C GLY A 67 -19.63 23.25 -12.79
N PRO A 68 -18.39 23.64 -13.10
CA PRO A 68 -17.40 22.73 -13.66
C PRO A 68 -16.82 21.79 -12.60
N MET A 69 -16.52 20.55 -12.99
CA MET A 69 -15.90 19.54 -12.12
C MET A 69 -14.51 19.96 -11.64
N LEU A 70 -13.71 20.52 -12.55
CA LEU A 70 -12.36 21.01 -12.29
C LEU A 70 -12.38 22.52 -12.13
N ARG A 71 -11.47 23.04 -11.31
CA ARG A 71 -11.20 24.48 -11.20
C ARG A 71 -10.54 24.97 -12.49
N ALA A 72 -10.89 26.19 -12.90
CA ALA A 72 -10.43 26.78 -14.16
C ALA A 72 -8.91 27.02 -14.21
N ASP A 73 -8.23 27.11 -13.07
CA ASP A 73 -6.80 27.39 -12.99
C ASP A 73 -5.91 26.26 -13.54
N ASP A 74 -6.45 25.06 -13.81
CA ASP A 74 -5.66 23.89 -14.21
C ASP A 74 -5.99 23.34 -15.62
N MET A 75 -6.71 24.08 -16.46
CA MET A 75 -6.95 23.68 -17.86
C MET A 75 -5.73 23.83 -18.79
N THR A 76 -4.51 24.04 -18.27
CA THR A 76 -3.29 24.13 -19.08
C THR A 76 -2.24 23.13 -18.65
N THR A 77 -2.44 21.84 -18.94
CA THR A 77 -1.35 20.93 -19.34
C THR A 77 -1.94 19.84 -20.23
N SER A 78 -2.32 20.24 -21.45
CA SER A 78 -2.33 19.35 -22.61
C SER A 78 -1.10 19.74 -23.45
N PRO A 79 -0.26 18.80 -23.91
CA PRO A 79 0.98 19.13 -24.60
C PRO A 79 0.66 19.61 -26.02
N SER A 80 0.54 20.94 -26.17
CA SER A 80 0.62 21.64 -27.44
C SER A 80 1.96 22.37 -27.49
N PRO A 81 2.65 22.46 -28.65
CA PRO A 81 4.02 22.97 -28.72
C PRO A 81 4.14 24.42 -28.23
N PRO A 82 5.26 24.78 -27.58
CA PRO A 82 5.38 26.01 -26.82
C PRO A 82 5.50 27.21 -27.76
N SER A 83 4.55 28.15 -27.64
CA SER A 83 4.79 29.53 -28.03
C SER A 83 5.67 30.18 -26.98
N ALA A 84 6.80 30.72 -27.44
CA ALA A 84 7.73 31.51 -26.66
C ALA A 84 7.03 32.75 -26.08
N ASP A 85 7.12 32.91 -24.76
CA ASP A 85 7.32 34.17 -24.04
C ASP A 85 6.78 34.03 -22.61
N THR A 86 7.59 33.48 -21.71
CA THR A 86 7.51 33.79 -20.27
C THR A 86 8.92 33.75 -19.68
N PRO A 87 9.37 34.78 -18.94
CA PRO A 87 10.63 34.74 -18.21
C PRO A 87 10.50 33.79 -17.01
N MET A 88 11.28 32.70 -17.04
CA MET A 88 11.26 31.57 -16.12
C MET A 88 11.66 31.90 -14.67
N PRO A 89 10.99 31.27 -13.69
CA PRO A 89 11.65 30.67 -12.52
C PRO A 89 11.60 29.12 -12.53
N SER A 90 11.15 28.51 -13.63
CA SER A 90 10.89 27.05 -13.69
C SER A 90 12.15 26.19 -13.86
N ASP A 91 13.21 26.69 -14.49
CA ASP A 91 14.42 25.89 -14.76
C ASP A 91 15.16 25.50 -13.48
N ALA A 92 15.21 26.39 -12.48
CA ALA A 92 15.86 26.10 -11.20
C ALA A 92 15.08 25.05 -10.38
N VAL A 93 13.75 25.09 -10.44
CA VAL A 93 12.89 24.10 -9.78
C VAL A 93 13.02 22.74 -10.48
N LEU A 94 13.07 22.74 -11.81
CA LEU A 94 13.24 21.53 -12.61
C LEU A 94 14.60 20.87 -12.38
N LEU A 95 15.69 21.65 -12.37
CA LEU A 95 17.04 21.15 -12.06
C LEU A 95 17.11 20.54 -10.66
N ARG A 96 16.51 21.22 -9.66
CA ARG A 96 16.46 20.70 -8.29
C ARG A 96 15.63 19.42 -8.17
N LEU A 97 14.58 19.28 -8.98
CA LEU A 97 13.79 18.05 -9.00
C LEU A 97 14.59 16.91 -9.65
N MET A 98 15.32 17.20 -10.73
CA MET A 98 16.16 16.23 -11.43
C MET A 98 17.30 15.72 -10.55
N GLU A 99 17.99 16.61 -9.84
CA GLU A 99 19.02 16.25 -8.85
C GLU A 99 18.46 15.29 -7.78
N LYS A 100 17.27 15.58 -7.25
CA LYS A 100 16.60 14.71 -6.26
C LYS A 100 16.17 13.36 -6.84
N ILE A 101 15.96 13.26 -8.15
CA ILE A 101 15.66 11.99 -8.81
C ILE A 101 16.94 11.16 -8.90
N ASP A 102 18.03 11.76 -9.37
CA ASP A 102 19.34 11.10 -9.47
C ASP A 102 19.82 10.59 -8.09
N GLU A 103 19.68 11.41 -7.04
CA GLU A 103 19.99 11.01 -5.65
C GLU A 103 19.19 9.79 -5.20
N LYS A 104 17.90 9.73 -5.56
CA LYS A 104 17.03 8.61 -5.20
C LYS A 104 17.38 7.37 -6.00
N ASP A 105 17.76 7.49 -7.26
CA ASP A 105 18.19 6.38 -8.10
C ASP A 105 19.49 5.76 -7.56
N ILE A 106 20.47 6.58 -7.19
CA ILE A 106 21.69 6.11 -6.50
C ILE A 106 21.35 5.35 -5.21
N LYS A 107 20.37 5.85 -4.43
CA LYS A 107 19.96 5.19 -3.18
C LYS A 107 19.21 3.89 -3.44
N ILE A 108 18.42 3.81 -4.51
CA ILE A 108 17.75 2.58 -4.93
C ILE A 108 18.79 1.52 -5.29
N ASP A 109 19.79 1.86 -6.10
CA ASP A 109 20.87 0.95 -6.48
C ASP A 109 21.66 0.45 -5.26
N HIS A 110 21.97 1.35 -4.33
CA HIS A 110 22.65 1.00 -3.09
C HIS A 110 21.85 -0.01 -2.24
N LEU A 111 20.56 0.27 -2.00
CA LEU A 111 19.70 -0.62 -1.22
C LEU A 111 19.48 -1.98 -1.91
N GLN A 112 19.39 -2.00 -3.24
CA GLN A 112 19.31 -3.25 -4.00
C GLN A 112 20.58 -4.09 -3.86
N SER A 113 21.76 -3.45 -3.87
CA SER A 113 23.04 -4.13 -3.64
C SER A 113 23.12 -4.70 -2.23
N GLU A 114 22.72 -3.95 -1.21
CA GLU A 114 22.72 -4.41 0.18
C GLU A 114 21.78 -5.62 0.38
N LEU A 115 20.57 -5.56 -0.20
CA LEU A 115 19.62 -6.68 -0.18
C LEU A 115 20.18 -7.92 -0.89
N ARG A 116 20.89 -7.73 -2.00
CA ARG A 116 21.58 -8.83 -2.72
C ARG A 116 22.71 -9.44 -1.88
N GLN A 117 23.48 -8.63 -1.17
CA GLN A 117 24.53 -9.13 -0.29
C GLN A 117 23.95 -9.91 0.89
N GLN A 118 22.97 -9.34 1.59
CA GLN A 118 22.32 -10.00 2.72
C GLN A 118 21.66 -11.33 2.32
N SER A 119 21.01 -11.36 1.17
CA SER A 119 20.41 -12.60 0.64
C SER A 119 21.47 -13.67 0.30
N ALA A 120 22.63 -13.28 -0.23
CA ALA A 120 23.74 -14.20 -0.48
C ALA A 120 24.37 -14.72 0.82
N GLU A 121 24.57 -13.86 1.82
CA GLU A 121 25.09 -14.24 3.13
C GLU A 121 24.14 -15.22 3.84
N LEU A 122 22.84 -14.91 3.86
CA LEU A 122 21.83 -15.82 4.40
C LEU A 122 21.82 -17.17 3.68
N ALA A 123 21.95 -17.19 2.36
CA ALA A 123 22.04 -18.42 1.59
C ALA A 123 23.30 -19.24 1.95
N ALA A 124 24.45 -18.58 2.11
CA ALA A 124 25.70 -19.24 2.50
C ALA A 124 25.65 -19.80 3.92
N ILE A 125 25.09 -19.04 4.87
CA ILE A 125 24.88 -19.50 6.25
C ILE A 125 23.95 -20.71 6.26
N LYS A 126 22.82 -20.65 5.53
CA LYS A 126 21.87 -21.75 5.44
C LYS A 126 22.49 -23.02 4.83
N ALA A 127 23.37 -22.89 3.85
CA ALA A 127 24.09 -24.01 3.25
C ALA A 127 25.13 -24.65 4.20
N GLN A 128 25.76 -23.85 5.07
CA GLN A 128 26.68 -24.36 6.09
C GLN A 128 25.93 -25.15 7.18
N PHE A 129 24.74 -24.68 7.58
CA PHE A 129 23.93 -25.39 8.57
C PHE A 129 23.24 -26.65 8.02
N SER A 130 22.98 -26.74 6.71
CA SER A 130 22.40 -27.97 6.11
C SER A 130 23.38 -29.15 6.04
N HIS A 131 24.68 -28.92 6.22
CA HIS A 131 25.69 -29.99 6.24
C HIS A 131 25.94 -30.57 7.65
N GLY A 132 25.30 -30.02 8.70
CA GLY A 132 25.45 -30.47 10.09
C GLY A 132 24.41 -31.48 10.58
N GLU A 133 23.33 -31.73 9.83
CA GLU A 133 22.21 -32.60 10.23
C GLU A 133 22.20 -33.97 9.54
N SER A 134 23.37 -34.58 9.32
CA SER A 134 23.45 -36.00 8.97
C SER A 134 24.16 -36.79 10.06
N HIS A 135 23.52 -36.93 11.22
CA HIS A 135 23.88 -37.95 12.20
C HIS A 135 22.98 -39.18 11.98
N PRO A 136 23.52 -40.37 11.66
CA PRO A 136 22.69 -41.56 11.50
C PRO A 136 22.38 -42.11 12.89
N GLU A 137 21.15 -41.91 13.37
CA GLU A 137 20.64 -42.61 14.55
C GLU A 137 20.55 -44.11 14.26
N LYS A 138 21.59 -44.86 14.65
CA LYS A 138 21.51 -46.31 14.85
C LYS A 138 21.39 -46.58 16.34
N HIS A 139 20.16 -46.64 16.85
CA HIS A 139 19.90 -47.34 18.11
C HIS A 139 18.92 -48.48 17.86
N LYS A 140 19.46 -49.68 18.11
CA LYS A 140 18.91 -51.00 17.86
C LYS A 140 17.65 -51.25 18.69
N GLU A 141 16.68 -51.90 18.06
CA GLU A 141 15.63 -52.66 18.73
C GLU A 141 16.26 -53.70 19.68
N HIS A 142 15.77 -53.76 20.92
CA HIS A 142 15.66 -55.01 21.65
C HIS A 142 14.32 -55.05 22.36
N HIS A 143 13.56 -56.08 21.98
CA HIS A 143 12.30 -56.54 22.56
C HIS A 143 12.41 -56.80 24.07
N VAL A 144 11.29 -56.72 24.79
CA VAL A 144 10.67 -57.84 25.52
C VAL A 144 9.30 -57.35 26.01
N GLY A 145 8.24 -58.05 25.59
CA GLY A 145 6.88 -57.82 26.09
C GLY A 145 6.64 -58.47 27.44
N LEU A 146 5.50 -58.13 28.07
CA LEU A 146 4.58 -59.02 28.80
C LEU A 146 3.55 -58.20 29.60
N GLY A 147 2.28 -58.26 29.17
CA GLY A 147 1.10 -58.51 30.02
C GLY A 147 0.53 -57.42 30.95
N PRO A 148 -0.81 -57.35 31.13
CA PRO A 148 -1.51 -56.28 31.86
C PRO A 148 -1.89 -56.66 33.31
N SER A 149 -1.95 -55.68 34.21
CA SER A 149 -2.55 -55.75 35.57
C SER A 149 -2.46 -54.36 36.21
N GLU A 150 -3.35 -53.83 37.04
CA GLU A 150 -4.63 -54.28 37.56
C GLU A 150 -5.24 -53.04 38.23
N THR A 151 -6.56 -52.92 38.17
CA THR A 151 -7.38 -51.88 38.81
C THR A 151 -7.14 -51.84 40.32
N VAL A 152 -6.95 -50.67 40.92
CA VAL A 152 -7.16 -50.48 42.37
C VAL A 152 -8.08 -49.29 42.61
N LYS A 153 -9.33 -49.62 42.92
CA LYS A 153 -10.27 -48.78 43.71
C LYS A 153 -9.95 -48.97 45.20
N HIS A 154 -10.46 -48.04 46.03
CA HIS A 154 -10.64 -48.02 47.50
C HIS A 154 -9.88 -46.83 48.14
N ALA A 155 -10.39 -46.07 49.10
CA ALA A 155 -11.67 -46.01 49.84
C ALA A 155 -11.81 -44.56 50.39
N ILE A 156 -12.96 -43.90 50.40
CA ILE A 156 -14.01 -43.82 51.46
C ILE A 156 -13.47 -43.52 52.88
N ILE A 157 -14.23 -42.64 53.56
CA ILE A 157 -14.39 -42.36 54.99
C ILE A 157 -13.55 -41.14 55.42
N GLU A 158 -14.10 -40.01 55.87
CA GLU A 158 -15.29 -39.73 56.70
C GLU A 158 -15.97 -38.40 56.31
#